data_AF-A0A2A2G0Q2-F1
#
_entry.id   AF-A0A2A2G0Q2-F1
#
_cell.length_a   1.000
_cell.length_b   1.000
_cell.length_c   1.000
_cell.angle_alpha   90.00
_cell.angle_beta   90.00
_cell.angle_gamma   90.00
#
_symmetry.space_group_name_H-M   'P 1'
#
loop_
_entity.id
_entity.type
_entity.pdbx_description
1 polymer ?
#
loop_
_entity_poly.entity_id
_entity_poly.type
_entity_poly.pdbx_seq_one_letter_code
_entity_poly.pdbx_strand_id
1 'polypeptide(L)' 'MEDWALIRQLHRVEGLSQAAIARRLSLSRNTVAKALRSTDPPSYAPRPPVEGAFSEV' A
#
# COMPACT_ATOMS: atom_id res chain seq x y z
N MET A 1 -9.46 2.35 4.52
CA MET A 1 -7.98 2.33 4.37
C MET A 1 -7.62 3.41 3.37
N GLU A 2 -7.59 4.66 3.82
CA GLU A 2 -7.60 5.86 2.97
C GLU A 2 -6.22 6.32 2.47
N ASP A 3 -5.11 5.73 2.90
CA ASP A 3 -3.77 6.25 2.58
C ASP A 3 -3.40 6.17 1.08
N TRP A 4 -3.91 5.16 0.37
CA TRP A 4 -3.47 4.87 -0.99
C TRP A 4 -4.09 5.79 -2.03
N ALA A 5 -5.37 6.15 -1.82
CA ALA A 5 -6.04 7.14 -2.65
C ALA A 5 -5.40 8.52 -2.47
N LEU A 6 -5.11 8.90 -1.22
CA LEU A 6 -4.49 10.19 -0.90
C LEU A 6 -3.08 10.32 -1.50
N ILE A 7 -2.23 9.30 -1.37
CA ILE A 7 -0.88 9.30 -1.96
C ILE A 7 -0.94 9.52 -3.48
N ARG A 8 -1.89 8.86 -4.16
CA ARG A 8 -2.02 8.96 -5.62
C ARG A 8 -2.57 10.32 -6.07
N GLN A 9 -3.52 10.87 -5.33
CA GLN A 9 -4.03 12.23 -5.54
C GLN A 9 -2.89 13.24 -5.45
N LEU A 10 -2.11 13.22 -4.36
CA LEU A 10 -0.99 14.14 -4.15
C LEU A 10 0.07 14.05 -5.26
N HIS A 11 0.30 12.85 -5.80
CA HIS A 11 1.26 12.64 -6.88
C HIS A 11 0.72 13.06 -8.25
N ARG A 12 -0.54 12.72 -8.59
CA ARG A 12 -1.10 12.98 -9.93
C ARG A 12 -1.72 14.36 -10.08
N VAL A 13 -2.36 14.88 -9.04
CA VAL A 13 -3.04 16.18 -9.06
C VAL A 13 -2.08 17.29 -8.68
N GLU A 14 -1.36 17.14 -7.58
CA GLU A 14 -0.41 18.16 -7.12
C GLU A 14 1.02 17.97 -7.66
N GLY A 15 1.32 16.85 -8.34
CA GLY A 15 2.64 16.63 -8.95
C GLY A 15 3.77 16.44 -7.93
N LEU A 16 3.44 16.15 -6.67
CA LEU A 16 4.44 16.06 -5.61
C LEU A 16 5.34 14.83 -5.78
N SER A 17 6.64 15.03 -5.53
CA SER A 17 7.58 13.92 -5.48
C SER A 17 7.27 12.96 -4.32
N GLN A 18 7.67 11.69 -4.46
CA GLN A 18 7.48 10.68 -3.40
C GLN A 18 8.06 11.10 -2.04
N ALA A 19 9.18 11.84 -2.05
CA ALA A 19 9.82 12.32 -0.83
C ALA A 19 9.03 13.45 -0.16
N ALA A 20 8.37 14.31 -0.93
CA ALA A 20 7.49 15.35 -0.40
C ALA A 20 6.23 14.74 0.21
N ILE A 21 5.63 13.75 -0.45
CA ILE A 21 4.47 13.01 0.05
C ILE A 21 4.81 12.28 1.35
N ALA A 22 5.94 11.57 1.38
CA ALA A 22 6.44 10.86 2.56
C ALA A 22 6.58 11.78 3.78
N ARG A 23 7.16 12.98 3.59
CA ARG A 23 7.30 13.98 4.66
C ARG A 23 5.97 14.55 5.11
N ARG A 24 5.04 14.80 4.18
CA ARG A 24 3.73 15.40 4.49
C ARG A 24 2.81 14.44 5.23
N LEU A 25 2.86 13.15 4.90
CA LEU A 25 2.04 12.11 5.53
C LEU A 25 2.76 11.38 6.68
N SER A 26 4.01 11.74 7.01
CA SER A 26 4.85 11.01 7.95
C SER A 26 4.95 9.50 7.65
N LEU A 27 5.01 9.16 6.36
CA LEU A 27 5.09 7.78 5.87
C LEU A 27 6.48 7.46 5.34
N SER A 28 6.83 6.17 5.33
CA SER A 28 8.06 5.73 4.68
C SER A 28 7.98 5.93 3.16
N ARG A 29 9.10 6.28 2.52
CA ARG A 29 9.18 6.36 1.05
C ARG A 29 8.80 5.05 0.37
N ASN A 30 9.09 3.90 1.02
CA ASN A 30 8.71 2.58 0.53
C ASN A 30 7.19 2.39 0.51
N THR A 31 6.47 2.91 1.51
CA THR A 31 5.01 2.90 1.55
C THR A 31 4.43 3.71 0.39
N VAL A 32 4.97 4.90 0.16
CA VAL A 32 4.57 5.77 -0.96
C VAL A 32 4.82 5.08 -2.31
N ALA A 33 6.02 4.51 -2.49
CA ALA A 33 6.36 3.78 -3.71
C ALA A 33 5.44 2.57 -3.94
N LYS A 34 5.09 1.84 -2.88
CA LYS A 34 4.18 0.69 -2.94
C LYS A 34 2.75 1.13 -3.30
N ALA A 35 2.26 2.21 -2.70
CA ALA A 35 0.95 2.78 -2.99
C ALA A 35 0.84 3.34 -4.43
N LEU A 36 1.93 3.89 -4.98
CA LEU A 36 1.98 4.33 -6.38
C LEU A 36 2.06 3.17 -7.37
N ARG A 37 2.73 2.07 -7.01
CA ARG A 37 2.84 0.86 -7.85
C ARG A 37 1.55 0.05 -7.85
N SER A 38 0.85 0.01 -6.72
CA SER A 38 -0.43 -0.67 -6.65
C SER A 38 -1.54 0.16 -7.29
N THR A 39 -2.22 -0.45 -8.25
CA THR A 39 -3.43 0.13 -8.87
C THR A 39 -4.65 -0.02 -7.96
N ASP A 40 -4.70 -1.06 -7.14
CA ASP A 40 -5.78 -1.31 -6.18
C ASP A 40 -5.26 -1.22 -4.74
N PRO A 41 -6.07 -0.81 -3.74
CA PRO A 41 -5.73 -0.98 -2.32
C PRO A 41 -5.21 -2.40 -2.05
N PRO A 42 -4.37 -2.60 -1.01
CA PRO A 42 -3.91 -3.93 -0.67
C PRO A 42 -5.15 -4.68 -0.17
N SER A 43 -5.77 -5.45 -1.05
CA SER A 43 -6.86 -6.30 -0.66
C SER A 43 -6.28 -7.31 0.33
N TYR A 44 -6.73 -7.25 1.57
CA TYR A 44 -6.49 -8.30 2.55
C TYR A 44 -7.37 -9.49 2.14
N ALA A 45 -7.02 -10.13 1.03
CA ALA A 45 -7.59 -11.40 0.68
C ALA A 45 -7.12 -12.41 1.74
N PRO A 46 -7.99 -13.29 2.24
CA PRO A 46 -7.55 -14.43 3.03
C PRO A 46 -6.43 -15.11 2.25
N ARG A 47 -5.26 -15.29 2.87
CA ARG A 47 -4.22 -16.15 2.30
C ARG A 47 -4.92 -17.48 2.00
N PRO A 48 -4.78 -18.06 0.79
CA PRO A 48 -5.34 -19.38 0.52
C PRO A 48 -4.90 -20.32 1.65
N PRO A 49 -5.80 -21.19 2.16
CA PRO A 49 -5.45 -22.12 3.22
C PRO A 49 -4.21 -22.87 2.78
N VAL A 50 -3.08 -22.56 3.44
CA VAL A 50 -1.91 -23.42 3.33
C VAL A 50 -2.30 -24.66 4.11
N GLU A 51 -2.37 -25.81 3.43
CA GLU A 51 -2.58 -27.09 4.09
C GLU A 51 -1.46 -27.22 5.13
N GLY A 52 -1.81 -26.98 6.39
CA GLY A 52 -0.84 -27.04 7.46
C GLY A 52 -0.41 -28.49 7.60
N ALA A 53 0.89 -28.71 7.76
CA ALA A 53 1.51 -30.02 8.06
C ALA A 53 1.05 -30.63 9.42
N PHE A 54 -0.04 -30.13 9.99
CA PHE A 54 -0.64 -30.52 11.25
C PHE A 54 -2.13 -30.93 11.09
N SER A 55 -2.58 -31.20 9.87
CA SER A 55 -4.01 -31.48 9.59
C SER A 55 -4.36 -32.98 9.62
N GLU A 56 -3.71 -33.78 10.47
CA GLU A 56 -4.08 -35.18 10.66
C GLU A 56 -3.92 -35.58 12.14
N VAL A 57 -5.06 -35.70 12.85
CA VAL A 57 -5.28 -36.52 14.06
C VAL A 57 -6.62 -37.22 13.96
#